data_AF-A0A149QH21-F1
#
_entry.id   AF-A0A149QH21-F1
#
_cell.length_a   1.000
_cell.length_b   1.000
_cell.length_c   1.000
_cell.angle_alpha   90.00
_cell.angle_beta   90.00
_cell.angle_gamma   90.00
#
_symmetry.space_group_name_H-M   'P 1'
#
loop_
_entity.id
_entity.type
_entity.pdbx_description
1 polymer ?
#
loop_
_entity_poly.entity_id
_entity_poly.type
_entity_poly.pdbx_seq_one_letter_code
_entity_poly.pdbx_strand_id
1 'polypeptide(L)'
;MTELLGGLWQASVWLAMGVILLAVLRPLLVWVGGAGLAYRSWWLLPMLLVTLLLPLPQAALLQHVPTVPLKVEPGAVDELAGPSLPWAPLLLLAWALGMGICLLRDLRAQRRFERRMGPLKPRADGSWQASSDPGLPALVGLWRPRIVVGPDFDQQFSAQEQGLILQHERSHRRNGDHWANGALLLARAVFWFHPLLSWAARRFLRDQELACDARTIAPQPTLRGLYAGTLLKAQLVHPVAPAVCHWRSQPVLKERIAMLKQSKRKALPWVSGQVLVVGLCLGMGAVAWASQGGAMAGRPAAAVTDREIQVVKMPPPSYPRSAFEQRQVGVVNLRVEVDASGQPTDVRVLSATNPGVFDAVSITAARSWTYRPAMKNGKPVAGAVKIPITFAMDNSEDAQ
;
A
#
# COMPACT_ATOMS: atom_id res chain seq x y z
N MET A 1 10.80 -11.69 -2.20
CA MET A 1 10.74 -11.46 -0.74
C MET A 1 10.94 -9.99 -0.40
N THR A 2 12.03 -9.34 -0.87
CA THR A 2 12.23 -7.89 -0.71
C THR A 2 11.11 -7.05 -1.34
N GLU A 3 10.59 -7.48 -2.50
CA GLU A 3 9.48 -6.80 -3.20
C GLU A 3 8.21 -6.70 -2.33
N LEU A 4 7.88 -7.75 -1.58
CA LEU A 4 6.67 -7.78 -0.75
C LEU A 4 6.83 -6.86 0.48
N LEU A 5 8.01 -6.84 1.09
CA LEU A 5 8.32 -5.91 2.19
C LEU A 5 8.32 -4.46 1.71
N GLY A 6 8.89 -4.19 0.53
CA GLY A 6 8.85 -2.87 -0.10
C GLY A 6 7.42 -2.40 -0.39
N GLY A 7 6.59 -3.30 -0.95
CA GLY A 7 5.17 -3.03 -1.18
C GLY A 7 4.38 -2.77 0.11
N LEU A 8 4.62 -3.56 1.17
CA LEU A 8 3.99 -3.35 2.48
C LEU A 8 4.39 -2.00 3.10
N TRP A 9 5.67 -1.63 3.00
CA TRP A 9 6.17 -0.33 3.47
C TRP A 9 5.51 0.82 2.73
N GLN A 10 5.52 0.77 1.39
CA GLN A 10 4.91 1.81 0.57
C GLN A 10 3.40 1.92 0.83
N ALA A 11 2.70 0.78 0.91
CA ALA A 11 1.28 0.74 1.27
C ALA A 11 1.03 1.36 2.65
N SER A 12 1.91 1.15 3.63
CA SER A 12 1.81 1.77 4.95
C SER A 12 1.93 3.29 4.89
N VAL A 13 2.87 3.83 4.11
CA VAL A 13 3.04 5.28 3.95
C VAL A 13 1.82 5.92 3.29
N TRP A 14 1.32 5.33 2.20
CA TRP A 14 0.14 5.86 1.51
C TRP A 14 -1.14 5.74 2.33
N LEU A 15 -1.29 4.65 3.10
CA LEU A 15 -2.37 4.52 4.06
C LEU A 15 -2.33 5.63 5.10
N ALA A 16 -1.15 5.93 5.67
CA ALA A 16 -0.99 7.03 6.63
C ALA A 16 -1.40 8.38 6.02
N MET A 17 -0.89 8.70 4.82
CA MET A 17 -1.22 9.95 4.13
C MET A 17 -2.72 10.06 3.83
N GLY A 18 -3.34 8.98 3.33
CA GLY A 18 -4.76 8.95 3.02
C GLY A 18 -5.64 9.13 4.27
N VAL A 19 -5.25 8.48 5.39
CA VAL A 19 -5.94 8.63 6.68
C VAL A 19 -5.87 10.07 7.18
N ILE A 20 -4.70 10.71 7.11
CA ILE A 20 -4.52 12.11 7.52
C ILE A 20 -5.35 13.05 6.64
N LEU A 21 -5.32 12.85 5.31
CA LEU A 21 -6.11 13.65 4.38
C LEU A 21 -7.61 13.54 4.68
N LEU A 22 -8.14 12.33 4.85
CA LEU A 22 -9.54 12.14 5.21
C LEU A 22 -9.88 12.75 6.58
N ALA A 23 -8.96 12.69 7.55
CA ALA A 23 -9.14 13.33 8.85
C ALA A 23 -9.33 14.85 8.72
N VAL A 24 -8.48 15.49 7.91
CA VAL A 24 -8.49 16.95 7.67
C VAL A 24 -9.73 17.36 6.86
N LEU A 25 -10.10 16.58 5.83
CA LEU A 25 -11.25 16.88 4.99
C LEU A 25 -12.60 16.58 5.66
N ARG A 26 -12.62 15.79 6.74
CA ARG A 26 -13.88 15.34 7.36
C ARG A 26 -14.87 16.48 7.69
N PRO A 27 -14.48 17.59 8.34
CA PRO A 27 -15.43 18.67 8.65
C PRO A 27 -16.10 19.23 7.39
N LEU A 28 -15.33 19.39 6.31
CA LEU A 28 -15.84 19.81 5.01
C LEU A 28 -16.79 18.75 4.43
N LEU A 29 -16.44 17.46 4.48
CA LEU A 29 -17.28 16.37 3.97
C LEU A 29 -18.62 16.29 4.69
N VAL A 30 -18.62 16.43 6.02
CA VAL A 30 -19.85 16.49 6.81
C VAL A 30 -20.65 17.74 6.48
N TRP A 31 -19.99 18.88 6.24
CA TRP A 31 -20.66 20.12 5.88
C TRP A 31 -21.31 20.06 4.49
N VAL A 32 -20.63 19.50 3.48
CA VAL A 32 -21.12 19.42 2.10
C VAL A 32 -22.19 18.33 1.93
N GLY A 33 -21.93 17.12 2.44
CA GLY A 33 -22.69 15.91 2.12
C GLY A 33 -23.17 15.11 3.33
N GLY A 34 -23.04 15.66 4.53
CA GLY A 34 -23.46 15.01 5.77
C GLY A 34 -22.63 13.79 6.16
N ALA A 35 -23.11 13.07 7.18
CA ALA A 35 -22.44 11.88 7.70
C ALA A 35 -22.28 10.76 6.66
N GLY A 36 -23.23 10.64 5.72
CA GLY A 36 -23.19 9.64 4.64
C GLY A 36 -21.98 9.81 3.72
N LEU A 37 -21.65 11.04 3.31
CA LEU A 37 -20.48 11.32 2.48
C LEU A 37 -19.17 11.06 3.25
N ALA A 38 -19.09 11.52 4.50
CA ALA A 38 -17.93 11.27 5.35
C ALA A 38 -17.66 9.76 5.50
N TYR A 39 -18.70 8.97 5.76
CA TYR A 39 -18.58 7.51 5.87
C TYR A 39 -18.11 6.86 4.57
N ARG A 40 -18.70 7.22 3.42
CA ARG A 40 -18.32 6.66 2.11
C ARG A 40 -16.89 7.00 1.69
N SER A 41 -16.38 8.16 2.10
CA SER A 41 -15.04 8.63 1.73
C SER A 41 -13.93 7.70 2.25
N TRP A 42 -14.20 6.90 3.29
CA TRP A 42 -13.26 5.89 3.78
C TRP A 42 -12.94 4.77 2.77
N TRP A 43 -13.82 4.50 1.79
CA TRP A 43 -13.55 3.54 0.71
C TRP A 43 -12.44 3.98 -0.24
N LEU A 44 -12.02 5.25 -0.18
CA LEU A 44 -10.90 5.73 -0.97
C LEU A 44 -9.56 5.19 -0.47
N LEU A 45 -9.45 4.79 0.81
CA LEU A 45 -8.23 4.16 1.34
C LEU A 45 -7.93 2.79 0.69
N PRO A 46 -8.85 1.81 0.69
CA PRO A 46 -8.58 0.56 -0.01
C PRO A 46 -8.43 0.77 -1.52
N MET A 47 -9.13 1.73 -2.13
CA MET A 47 -8.92 2.07 -3.55
C MET A 47 -7.52 2.60 -3.82
N LEU A 48 -7.01 3.51 -2.97
CA LEU A 48 -5.64 4.00 -3.03
C LEU A 48 -4.64 2.84 -2.93
N LEU A 49 -4.88 1.88 -2.03
CA LEU A 49 -4.01 0.71 -1.92
C LEU A 49 -4.07 -0.20 -3.15
N VAL A 50 -5.24 -0.36 -3.77
CA VAL A 50 -5.38 -1.11 -5.03
C VAL A 50 -4.62 -0.43 -6.17
N THR A 51 -4.57 0.91 -6.22
CA THR A 51 -3.77 1.61 -7.25
C THR A 51 -2.27 1.31 -7.17
N LEU A 52 -1.76 0.92 -6.00
CA LEU A 52 -0.36 0.51 -5.83
C LEU A 52 -0.08 -0.88 -6.43
N LEU A 53 -1.11 -1.68 -6.69
CA LEU A 53 -1.00 -3.02 -7.27
C LEU A 53 -1.08 -3.02 -8.80
N LEU A 54 -1.35 -1.86 -9.42
CA LEU A 54 -1.43 -1.74 -10.87
C LEU A 54 -0.02 -1.78 -11.49
N PRO A 55 0.21 -2.60 -12.54
CA PRO A 55 1.52 -2.68 -13.17
C PRO A 55 1.92 -1.32 -13.76
N LEU A 56 3.19 -0.94 -13.59
CA LEU A 56 3.75 0.23 -14.24
C LEU A 56 3.71 0.03 -15.76
N PRO A 57 3.19 0.99 -16.54
CA PRO A 57 3.40 1.01 -17.98
C PRO A 57 4.90 1.12 -18.16
N GLN A 58 5.47 0.09 -18.79
CA GLN A 58 6.84 0.15 -19.26
C GLN A 58 6.86 1.24 -20.32
N ALA A 59 7.18 2.47 -19.92
CA ALA A 59 7.65 3.46 -20.87
C ALA A 59 8.89 2.82 -21.49
N ALA A 60 8.79 2.40 -22.75
CA ALA A 60 9.91 1.92 -23.53
C ALA A 60 10.89 3.09 -23.66
N LEU A 61 11.76 3.23 -22.65
CA LEU A 61 12.82 4.20 -22.66
C LEU A 61 13.79 3.79 -23.78
N LEU A 62 14.06 4.78 -24.63
CA LEU A 62 14.95 4.71 -25.79
C LEU A 62 16.21 3.90 -25.49
N GLN A 63 16.54 2.99 -26.40
CA GLN A 63 17.74 2.14 -26.42
C GLN A 63 18.96 2.90 -25.87
N HIS A 64 19.28 2.69 -24.61
CA HIS A 64 20.52 3.16 -24.02
C HIS A 64 21.62 2.28 -24.60
N VAL A 65 22.61 2.88 -25.26
CA VAL A 65 23.84 2.15 -25.55
C VAL A 65 24.45 1.81 -24.18
N PRO A 66 24.61 0.52 -23.82
CA PRO A 66 25.17 0.15 -22.53
C PRO A 66 26.58 0.69 -22.41
N THR A 67 26.82 1.49 -21.36
CA THR A 67 28.15 1.94 -20.97
C THR A 67 28.64 1.11 -19.81
N VAL A 68 29.77 0.43 -19.97
CA VAL A 68 30.43 -0.31 -18.89
C VAL A 68 31.60 0.54 -18.38
N PRO A 69 31.47 1.24 -17.23
CA PRO A 69 32.59 1.99 -16.66
C PRO A 69 33.62 1.04 -16.06
N LEU A 70 34.87 1.08 -16.57
CA LEU A 70 36.02 0.53 -15.86
C LEU A 70 36.72 1.63 -15.08
N LYS A 71 36.92 1.41 -13.78
CA LYS A 71 37.87 2.17 -12.97
C LYS A 71 39.07 1.26 -12.70
N VAL A 72 40.24 1.65 -13.18
CA VAL A 72 41.49 0.89 -12.99
C VAL A 72 42.24 1.51 -11.82
N GLU A 73 42.22 0.83 -10.68
CA GLU A 73 43.01 1.21 -9.50
C GLU A 73 44.24 0.31 -9.36
N PRO A 74 45.36 0.80 -8.79
CA PRO A 74 46.50 -0.04 -8.47
C PRO A 74 46.15 -0.98 -7.30
N GLY A 75 45.86 -2.25 -7.60
CA GLY A 75 45.84 -3.37 -6.64
C GLY A 75 44.70 -3.36 -5.61
N ALA A 76 43.52 -3.88 -5.97
CA ALA A 76 42.47 -4.18 -5.01
C ALA A 76 42.75 -5.50 -4.26
N VAL A 77 42.80 -5.43 -2.94
CA VAL A 77 42.73 -6.58 -2.03
C VAL A 77 41.29 -7.10 -2.02
N ASP A 78 41.11 -8.41 -2.19
CA ASP A 78 39.81 -9.09 -2.08
C ASP A 78 39.21 -8.86 -0.69
N GLU A 79 38.15 -8.06 -0.59
CA GLU A 79 37.30 -8.02 0.61
C GLU A 79 36.61 -9.37 0.76
N LEU A 80 37.00 -10.13 1.78
CA LEU A 80 36.36 -11.37 2.18
C LEU A 80 34.90 -11.10 2.58
N ALA A 81 33.96 -11.41 1.68
CA ALA A 81 32.53 -11.38 1.94
C ALA A 81 32.15 -12.36 3.06
N GLY A 82 31.95 -11.84 4.27
CA GLY A 82 31.40 -12.60 5.40
C GLY A 82 29.94 -13.01 5.16
N PRO A 83 29.43 -14.04 5.85
CA PRO A 83 28.06 -14.51 5.66
C PRO A 83 27.04 -13.45 6.12
N SER A 84 26.32 -12.86 5.16
CA SER A 84 25.23 -11.92 5.44
C SER A 84 24.00 -12.65 5.98
N LEU A 85 23.56 -12.32 7.19
CA LEU A 85 22.32 -12.87 7.77
C LEU A 85 21.10 -12.48 6.92
N PRO A 86 20.23 -13.42 6.51
CA PRO A 86 19.08 -13.11 5.66
C PRO A 86 17.93 -12.49 6.49
N TRP A 87 17.98 -11.18 6.71
CA TRP A 87 16.98 -10.44 7.50
C TRP A 87 15.59 -10.37 6.85
N ALA A 88 15.51 -10.34 5.51
CA ALA A 88 14.26 -10.24 4.77
C ALA A 88 13.26 -11.38 5.05
N PRO A 89 13.64 -12.67 5.01
CA PRO A 89 12.75 -13.76 5.39
C PRO A 89 12.31 -13.71 6.85
N LEU A 90 13.19 -13.28 7.76
CA LEU A 90 12.83 -13.14 9.18
C LEU A 90 11.76 -12.07 9.39
N LEU A 91 11.88 -10.92 8.73
CA LEU A 91 10.86 -9.86 8.78
C LEU A 91 9.51 -10.30 8.19
N LEU A 92 9.54 -11.04 7.08
CA LEU A 92 8.32 -11.58 6.48
C LEU A 92 7.63 -12.60 7.38
N LEU A 93 8.40 -13.48 8.02
CA LEU A 93 7.88 -14.44 8.99
C LEU A 93 7.25 -13.70 10.18
N ALA A 94 7.94 -12.70 10.74
CA ALA A 94 7.41 -11.90 11.84
C ALA A 94 6.12 -11.16 11.46
N TRP A 95 6.07 -10.57 10.26
CA TRP A 95 4.87 -9.93 9.74
C TRP A 95 3.69 -10.91 9.60
N ALA A 96 3.93 -12.08 8.99
CA ALA A 96 2.91 -13.10 8.77
C ALA A 96 2.39 -13.69 10.09
N LEU A 97 3.27 -13.92 11.07
CA LEU A 97 2.90 -14.34 12.41
C LEU A 97 2.02 -13.29 13.10
N GLY A 98 2.39 -12.01 13.02
CA GLY A 98 1.59 -10.92 13.58
C GLY A 98 0.18 -10.84 12.98
N MET A 99 0.08 -10.94 11.65
CA MET A 99 -1.19 -10.99 10.94
C MET A 99 -2.03 -12.20 11.39
N GLY A 100 -1.42 -13.38 11.46
CA GLY A 100 -2.09 -14.61 11.92
C GLY A 100 -2.60 -14.51 13.35
N ILE A 101 -1.82 -13.95 14.26
CA ILE A 101 -2.21 -13.71 15.66
C ILE A 101 -3.41 -12.74 15.73
N CYS A 102 -3.39 -11.65 14.96
CA CYS A 102 -4.51 -10.70 14.91
C CYS A 102 -5.80 -11.35 14.40
N LEU A 103 -5.74 -12.10 13.29
CA LEU A 103 -6.90 -12.81 12.75
C LEU A 103 -7.43 -13.86 13.73
N LEU A 104 -6.53 -14.62 14.36
CA LEU A 104 -6.92 -15.63 15.34
C LEU A 104 -7.57 -15.01 16.58
N ARG A 105 -7.03 -13.89 17.07
CA ARG A 105 -7.63 -13.12 18.16
C ARG A 105 -9.05 -12.68 17.82
N ASP A 106 -9.24 -12.10 16.64
CA ASP A 106 -10.52 -11.55 16.23
C ASP A 106 -11.55 -12.66 15.93
N LEU A 107 -11.12 -13.78 15.34
CA LEU A 107 -11.94 -14.98 15.18
C LEU A 107 -12.35 -15.61 16.52
N ARG A 108 -11.42 -15.70 17.47
CA ARG A 108 -11.72 -16.19 18.83
C ARG A 108 -12.69 -15.27 19.56
N ALA A 109 -12.53 -13.95 19.42
CA ALA A 109 -13.44 -12.97 19.97
C ALA A 109 -14.85 -13.11 19.37
N GLN A 110 -14.95 -13.33 18.06
CA GLN A 110 -16.23 -13.57 17.38
C GLN A 110 -16.91 -14.85 17.85
N ARG A 111 -16.18 -15.98 17.89
CA ARG A 111 -16.72 -17.25 18.39
C ARG A 111 -17.16 -17.15 19.84
N ARG A 112 -16.43 -16.39 20.67
CA ARG A 112 -16.82 -16.14 22.07
C ARG A 112 -18.11 -15.34 22.15
N PHE A 113 -18.29 -14.33 21.32
CA PHE A 113 -19.53 -13.56 21.24
C PHE A 113 -20.71 -14.45 20.83
N GLU A 114 -20.55 -15.24 19.77
CA GLU A 114 -21.61 -16.13 19.29
C GLU A 114 -22.04 -17.15 20.35
N ARG A 115 -21.09 -17.72 21.09
CA ARG A 115 -21.38 -18.60 22.23
C ARG A 115 -22.10 -17.87 23.36
N ARG A 116 -21.77 -16.60 23.62
CA ARG A 116 -22.39 -15.79 24.67
C ARG A 116 -23.81 -15.32 24.34
N MET A 117 -24.28 -15.42 23.10
CA MET A 117 -25.69 -15.16 22.75
C MET A 117 -26.62 -16.33 23.09
N GLY A 118 -26.07 -17.53 23.29
CA GLY A 118 -26.86 -18.74 23.49
C GLY A 118 -27.69 -19.12 22.25
N PRO A 119 -28.69 -20.01 22.41
CA PRO A 119 -29.55 -20.42 21.31
C PRO A 119 -30.42 -19.24 20.82
N LEU A 120 -30.60 -19.19 19.50
CA LEU A 120 -31.36 -18.14 18.81
C LEU A 120 -32.75 -18.65 18.43
N LYS A 121 -33.80 -17.91 18.78
CA LYS A 121 -35.19 -18.19 18.39
C LYS A 121 -35.63 -17.22 17.28
N PRO A 122 -36.26 -17.70 16.19
CA PRO A 122 -36.77 -16.79 15.15
C PRO A 122 -37.96 -15.98 15.68
N ARG A 123 -38.07 -14.73 15.25
CA ARG A 123 -39.18 -13.82 15.55
C ARG A 123 -40.02 -13.52 14.30
N ALA A 124 -41.27 -13.11 14.49
CA ALA A 124 -42.22 -12.83 13.41
C ALA A 124 -41.81 -11.66 12.50
N ASP A 125 -40.98 -10.74 13.00
CA ASP A 125 -40.47 -9.56 12.28
C ASP A 125 -39.21 -9.84 11.43
N GLY A 126 -38.80 -11.11 11.35
CA GLY A 126 -37.60 -11.57 10.64
C GLY A 126 -36.28 -11.38 11.41
N SER A 127 -36.34 -10.95 12.67
CA SER A 127 -35.19 -10.91 13.58
C SER A 127 -35.05 -12.21 14.38
N TRP A 128 -33.97 -12.33 15.15
CA TRP A 128 -33.70 -13.46 16.04
C TRP A 128 -33.60 -12.98 17.47
N GLN A 129 -34.12 -13.76 18.41
CA GLN A 129 -33.98 -13.50 19.84
C GLN A 129 -32.88 -14.37 20.42
N ALA A 130 -31.90 -13.75 21.06
CA ALA A 130 -30.89 -14.44 21.82
C ALA A 130 -31.41 -14.82 23.22
N SER A 131 -30.84 -15.87 23.79
CA SER A 131 -31.18 -16.30 25.15
C SER A 131 -30.44 -15.50 26.22
N SER A 132 -29.40 -14.78 25.83
CA SER A 132 -28.58 -13.95 26.69
C SER A 132 -28.16 -12.68 25.96
N ASP A 133 -27.79 -11.67 26.73
CA ASP A 133 -27.52 -10.33 26.21
C ASP A 133 -26.04 -9.93 26.33
N PRO A 134 -25.21 -10.26 25.33
CA PRO A 134 -23.83 -9.80 25.27
C PRO A 134 -23.68 -8.38 24.68
N GLY A 135 -24.75 -7.58 24.61
CA GLY A 135 -24.75 -6.25 23.99
C GLY A 135 -25.56 -6.21 22.69
N LEU A 136 -26.77 -6.76 22.74
CA LEU A 136 -27.75 -6.74 21.65
C LEU A 136 -28.66 -5.51 21.82
N PRO A 137 -29.30 -5.00 20.76
CA PRO A 137 -29.42 -5.56 19.42
C PRO A 137 -28.19 -5.33 18.54
N ALA A 138 -27.93 -6.27 17.62
CA ALA A 138 -26.81 -6.18 16.68
C ALA A 138 -27.05 -6.98 15.39
N LEU A 139 -26.40 -6.54 14.32
CA LEU A 139 -26.24 -7.31 13.08
C LEU A 139 -25.09 -8.32 13.22
N VAL A 140 -25.42 -9.61 13.23
CA VAL A 140 -24.46 -10.71 13.45
C VAL A 140 -24.22 -11.52 12.18
N GLY A 141 -22.94 -11.72 11.86
CA GLY A 141 -22.49 -12.57 10.75
C GLY A 141 -22.07 -11.78 9.51
N LEU A 142 -21.03 -12.26 8.83
CA LEU A 142 -20.47 -11.62 7.64
C LEU A 142 -21.22 -12.01 6.36
N TRP A 143 -21.34 -13.31 6.06
CA TRP A 143 -21.90 -13.79 4.78
C TRP A 143 -23.43 -13.91 4.79
N ARG A 144 -24.03 -14.11 5.97
CA ARG A 144 -25.48 -14.22 6.16
C ARG A 144 -25.88 -13.37 7.38
N PRO A 145 -25.91 -12.03 7.24
CA PRO A 145 -26.09 -11.13 8.37
C PRO A 145 -27.50 -11.24 8.97
N ARG A 146 -27.61 -11.61 10.24
CA ARG A 146 -28.86 -11.78 11.00
C ARG A 146 -29.01 -10.64 12.01
N ILE A 147 -30.20 -10.08 12.13
CA ILE A 147 -30.50 -9.09 13.19
C ILE A 147 -30.85 -9.90 14.42
N VAL A 148 -30.09 -9.72 15.48
CA VAL A 148 -30.28 -10.41 16.76
C VAL A 148 -30.62 -9.39 17.83
N VAL A 149 -31.66 -9.65 18.61
CA VAL A 149 -32.10 -8.81 19.74
C VAL A 149 -31.91 -9.57 21.07
N GLY A 150 -31.85 -8.83 22.17
CA GLY A 150 -31.75 -9.40 23.52
C GLY A 150 -33.03 -10.14 23.96
N PRO A 151 -32.96 -10.95 25.02
CA PRO A 151 -34.10 -11.69 25.56
C PRO A 151 -35.24 -10.77 26.02
N ASP A 152 -34.91 -9.64 26.67
CA ASP A 152 -35.90 -8.73 27.26
C ASP A 152 -36.29 -7.56 26.35
N PHE A 153 -35.91 -7.61 25.06
CA PHE A 153 -36.11 -6.52 24.10
C PHE A 153 -37.56 -6.04 24.03
N ASP A 154 -38.52 -6.97 24.11
CA ASP A 154 -39.95 -6.66 24.02
C ASP A 154 -40.52 -6.01 25.28
N GLN A 155 -39.88 -6.25 26.43
CA GLN A 155 -40.25 -5.64 27.71
C GLN A 155 -39.59 -4.28 27.88
N GLN A 156 -38.36 -4.12 27.36
CA GLN A 156 -37.56 -2.92 27.54
C GLN A 156 -37.99 -1.79 26.60
N PHE A 157 -38.50 -2.09 25.40
CA PHE A 157 -38.83 -1.08 24.39
C PHE A 157 -40.29 -1.15 23.98
N SER A 158 -40.94 0.00 23.82
CA SER A 158 -42.28 0.08 23.22
C SER A 158 -42.27 -0.30 21.74
N ALA A 159 -43.41 -0.64 21.16
CA ALA A 159 -43.50 -1.07 19.76
C ALA A 159 -42.91 -0.05 18.76
N GLN A 160 -43.05 1.26 19.02
CA GLN A 160 -42.43 2.30 18.19
C GLN A 160 -40.91 2.36 18.36
N GLU A 161 -40.42 2.23 19.60
CA GLU A 161 -38.98 2.16 19.89
C GLU A 161 -38.34 0.92 19.26
N GLN A 162 -38.98 -0.25 19.39
CA GLN A 162 -38.55 -1.49 18.74
C GLN A 162 -38.47 -1.32 17.22
N GLY A 163 -39.49 -0.71 16.61
CA GLY A 163 -39.51 -0.43 15.17
C GLY A 163 -38.33 0.44 14.72
N LEU A 164 -38.00 1.49 15.47
CA LEU A 164 -36.87 2.37 15.19
C LEU A 164 -35.52 1.65 15.33
N ILE A 165 -35.36 0.82 16.36
CA ILE A 165 -34.14 0.03 16.57
C ILE A 165 -33.95 -0.98 15.43
N LEU A 166 -35.00 -1.73 15.08
CA LEU A 166 -34.94 -2.70 13.98
C LEU A 166 -34.72 -2.01 12.63
N GLN A 167 -35.25 -0.80 12.43
CA GLN A 167 -34.98 0.00 11.25
C GLN A 167 -33.50 0.40 11.16
N HIS A 168 -32.88 0.76 12.29
CA HIS A 168 -31.44 1.02 12.38
C HIS A 168 -30.62 -0.22 11.97
N GLU A 169 -30.90 -1.38 12.56
CA GLU A 169 -30.20 -2.63 12.22
C GLU A 169 -30.40 -3.05 10.75
N ARG A 170 -31.61 -2.85 10.21
CA ARG A 170 -31.90 -3.09 8.78
C ARG A 170 -31.13 -2.13 7.88
N SER A 171 -30.88 -0.89 8.32
CA SER A 171 -30.08 0.10 7.58
C SER A 171 -28.63 -0.36 7.43
N HIS A 172 -28.01 -0.89 8.49
CA HIS A 172 -26.69 -1.51 8.42
C HIS A 172 -26.64 -2.69 7.44
N ARG A 173 -27.64 -3.58 7.51
CA ARG A 173 -27.75 -4.72 6.59
C ARG A 173 -27.86 -4.25 5.14
N ARG A 174 -28.78 -3.32 4.85
CA ARG A 174 -29.05 -2.81 3.51
C ARG A 174 -27.85 -2.10 2.90
N ASN A 175 -27.06 -1.39 3.72
CA ASN A 175 -25.87 -0.71 3.23
C ASN A 175 -24.65 -1.62 3.06
N GLY A 176 -24.68 -2.85 3.57
CA GLY A 176 -23.51 -3.73 3.51
C GLY A 176 -22.46 -3.42 4.57
N ASP A 177 -22.84 -2.83 5.71
CA ASP A 177 -21.88 -2.42 6.76
C ASP A 177 -21.11 -3.61 7.35
N HIS A 178 -21.68 -4.81 7.30
CA HIS A 178 -21.00 -6.07 7.63
C HIS A 178 -19.79 -6.34 6.73
N TRP A 179 -19.87 -6.07 5.42
CA TRP A 179 -18.74 -6.18 4.50
C TRP A 179 -17.66 -5.15 4.78
N ALA A 180 -18.09 -3.91 5.06
CA ALA A 180 -17.17 -2.83 5.39
C ALA A 180 -16.42 -3.13 6.71
N ASN A 181 -17.09 -3.72 7.69
CA ASN A 181 -16.49 -4.20 8.93
C ASN A 181 -15.54 -5.40 8.70
N GLY A 182 -15.88 -6.30 7.77
CA GLY A 182 -14.99 -7.38 7.33
C GLY A 182 -13.71 -6.86 6.67
N ALA A 183 -13.83 -5.87 5.77
CA ALA A 183 -12.70 -5.21 5.13
C ALA A 183 -11.82 -4.48 6.16
N LEU A 184 -12.43 -3.79 7.14
CA LEU A 184 -11.71 -3.15 8.23
C LEU A 184 -10.93 -4.16 9.09
N LEU A 185 -11.52 -5.32 9.39
CA LEU A 185 -10.86 -6.39 10.12
C LEU A 185 -9.62 -6.90 9.35
N LEU A 186 -9.76 -7.14 8.04
CA LEU A 186 -8.63 -7.55 7.19
C LEU A 186 -7.54 -6.49 7.16
N ALA A 187 -7.89 -5.21 6.95
CA ALA A 187 -6.93 -4.12 6.96
C ALA A 187 -6.16 -4.05 8.29
N ARG A 188 -6.86 -4.16 9.43
CA ARG A 188 -6.25 -4.17 10.77
C ARG A 188 -5.34 -5.36 11.00
N ALA A 189 -5.60 -6.50 10.35
CA ALA A 189 -4.73 -7.67 10.43
C ALA A 189 -3.49 -7.53 9.55
N VAL A 190 -3.61 -7.00 8.33
CA VAL A 190 -2.48 -6.79 7.41
C VAL A 190 -1.53 -5.70 7.94
N PHE A 191 -2.09 -4.61 8.45
CA PHE A 191 -1.37 -3.47 8.99
C PHE A 191 -1.44 -3.42 10.53
N TRP A 192 -1.29 -4.58 11.17
CA TRP A 192 -1.42 -4.72 12.63
C TRP A 192 -0.45 -3.84 13.42
N PHE A 193 0.70 -3.51 12.83
CA PHE A 193 1.73 -2.64 13.39
C PHE A 193 1.43 -1.14 13.22
N HIS A 194 0.39 -0.77 12.45
CA HIS A 194 0.15 0.62 12.05
C HIS A 194 -0.72 1.38 13.07
N PRO A 195 -0.18 2.40 13.78
CA PRO A 195 -0.92 3.11 14.83
C PRO A 195 -2.08 3.95 14.28
N LEU A 196 -1.87 4.66 13.17
CA LEU A 196 -2.94 5.47 12.55
C LEU A 196 -4.12 4.63 12.08
N LEU A 197 -3.93 3.37 11.68
CA LEU A 197 -5.05 2.52 11.29
C LEU A 197 -5.97 2.21 12.48
N SER A 198 -5.42 2.09 13.70
CA SER A 198 -6.22 1.93 14.92
C SER A 198 -7.03 3.17 15.25
N TRP A 199 -6.52 4.37 14.93
CA TRP A 199 -7.28 5.61 15.00
C TRP A 199 -8.35 5.69 13.90
N ALA A 200 -7.97 5.39 12.65
CA ALA A 200 -8.85 5.40 11.49
C ALA A 200 -10.03 4.44 11.66
N ALA A 201 -9.78 3.23 12.15
CA ALA A 201 -10.81 2.25 12.46
C ALA A 201 -11.86 2.79 13.44
N ARG A 202 -11.42 3.49 14.50
CA ARG A 202 -12.34 4.13 15.45
C ARG A 202 -13.16 5.24 14.79
N ARG A 203 -12.56 6.00 13.87
CA ARG A 203 -13.26 7.10 13.19
C ARG A 203 -14.23 6.60 12.13
N PHE A 204 -13.83 5.62 11.34
CA PHE A 204 -14.67 4.91 10.37
C PHE A 204 -15.95 4.38 11.02
N LEU A 205 -15.83 3.65 12.14
CA LEU A 205 -16.99 3.11 12.85
C LEU A 205 -17.91 4.21 13.40
N ARG A 206 -17.35 5.33 13.87
CA ARG A 206 -18.18 6.49 14.27
C ARG A 206 -18.94 7.07 13.09
N ASP A 207 -18.28 7.25 11.95
CA ASP A 207 -18.94 7.79 10.75
C ASP A 207 -19.99 6.80 10.20
N GLN A 208 -19.77 5.48 10.35
CA GLN A 208 -20.74 4.43 10.03
C GLN A 208 -22.04 4.60 10.85
N GLU A 209 -21.92 4.75 12.18
CA GLU A 209 -23.07 4.98 13.07
C GLU A 209 -23.83 6.26 12.72
N LEU A 210 -23.11 7.37 12.49
CA LEU A 210 -23.72 8.66 12.13
C LEU A 210 -24.44 8.60 10.77
N ALA A 211 -23.86 7.90 9.80
CA ALA A 211 -24.49 7.66 8.51
C ALA A 211 -25.71 6.74 8.63
N CYS A 212 -25.64 5.73 9.50
CA CYS A 212 -26.77 4.86 9.82
C CYS A 212 -27.93 5.66 10.41
N ASP A 213 -27.68 6.45 11.46
CA ASP A 213 -28.66 7.32 12.11
C ASP A 213 -29.36 8.25 11.12
N ALA A 214 -28.56 8.90 10.25
CA ALA A 214 -29.10 9.80 9.23
C ALA A 214 -30.03 9.07 8.25
N ARG A 215 -29.68 7.85 7.83
CA ARG A 215 -30.50 7.03 6.92
C ARG A 215 -31.77 6.51 7.59
N THR A 216 -31.69 6.10 8.85
CA THR A 216 -32.82 5.59 9.62
C THR A 216 -33.90 6.66 9.77
N ILE A 217 -33.50 7.91 10.03
CA ILE A 217 -34.43 8.99 10.32
C ILE A 217 -34.86 9.81 9.09
N ALA A 218 -34.14 9.71 7.97
CA ALA A 218 -34.46 10.44 6.74
C ALA A 218 -35.90 10.22 6.24
N PRO A 219 -36.47 9.00 6.25
CA PRO A 219 -37.85 8.77 5.83
C PRO A 219 -38.90 9.29 6.82
N GLN A 220 -38.56 9.44 8.10
CA GLN A 220 -39.50 9.83 9.17
C GLN A 220 -38.92 10.94 10.06
N PRO A 221 -38.77 12.17 9.54
CA PRO A 221 -38.09 13.27 10.23
C PRO A 221 -38.75 13.71 11.55
N THR A 222 -40.05 13.40 11.73
CA THR A 222 -40.85 13.72 12.91
C THR A 222 -40.47 12.87 14.12
N LEU A 223 -40.00 11.64 13.91
CA LEU A 223 -39.63 10.71 14.97
C LEU A 223 -38.22 10.95 15.54
N ARG A 224 -37.51 12.01 15.12
CA ARG A 224 -36.13 12.31 15.57
C ARG A 224 -35.99 12.35 17.09
N GLY A 225 -36.95 12.97 17.78
CA GLY A 225 -36.93 13.09 19.23
C GLY A 225 -37.09 11.74 19.92
N LEU A 226 -38.08 10.95 19.47
CA LEU A 226 -38.28 9.58 19.94
C LEU A 226 -37.03 8.73 19.70
N TYR A 227 -36.48 8.77 18.48
CA TYR A 227 -35.26 8.05 18.11
C TYR A 227 -34.06 8.42 19.00
N ALA A 228 -33.83 9.72 19.25
CA ALA A 228 -32.77 10.16 20.14
C ALA A 228 -32.95 9.62 21.58
N GLY A 229 -34.20 9.61 22.08
CA GLY A 229 -34.55 9.00 23.36
C GLY A 229 -34.31 7.50 23.38
N THR A 230 -34.71 6.79 22.31
CA THR A 230 -34.48 5.34 22.15
C THR A 230 -33.00 5.00 22.13
N LEU A 231 -32.16 5.78 21.44
CA LEU A 231 -30.71 5.60 21.44
C LEU A 231 -30.09 5.80 22.82
N LEU A 232 -30.54 6.81 23.58
CA LEU A 232 -30.09 7.04 24.94
C LEU A 232 -30.50 5.86 25.85
N LYS A 233 -31.75 5.41 25.74
CA LYS A 233 -32.28 4.27 26.50
C LYS A 233 -31.52 2.97 26.20
N ALA A 234 -31.31 2.66 24.92
CA ALA A 234 -30.56 1.45 24.52
C ALA A 234 -29.12 1.43 25.07
N GLN A 235 -28.46 2.58 25.15
CA GLN A 235 -27.11 2.67 25.73
C GLN A 235 -27.06 2.50 27.25
N LEU A 236 -28.15 2.81 27.96
CA LEU A 236 -28.23 2.64 29.41
C LEU A 236 -28.51 1.18 29.81
N VAL A 237 -29.14 0.42 28.91
CA VAL A 237 -29.62 -0.94 29.20
C VAL A 237 -28.59 -2.02 28.80
N HIS A 238 -27.78 -1.80 27.76
CA HIS A 238 -26.92 -2.85 27.19
C HIS A 238 -25.41 -2.50 27.24
N PRO A 239 -24.56 -3.26 27.95
CA PRO A 239 -23.12 -3.15 27.82
C PRO A 239 -22.59 -3.86 26.55
N VAL A 240 -21.43 -3.39 26.09
CA VAL A 240 -20.81 -3.51 24.75
C VAL A 240 -20.51 -4.93 24.20
N ALA A 241 -20.86 -5.17 22.91
CA ALA A 241 -20.58 -6.41 22.14
C ALA A 241 -19.21 -6.48 21.39
N PRO A 242 -18.64 -7.68 21.09
CA PRO A 242 -17.29 -7.96 20.51
C PRO A 242 -17.05 -7.95 18.97
N ALA A 243 -15.77 -8.21 18.60
CA ALA A 243 -14.94 -8.00 17.40
C ALA A 243 -15.52 -7.87 15.98
N VAL A 244 -16.49 -8.68 15.54
CA VAL A 244 -17.06 -8.52 14.18
C VAL A 244 -18.35 -7.68 14.21
N CYS A 245 -18.89 -7.51 15.41
CA CYS A 245 -19.98 -6.59 15.74
C CYS A 245 -19.44 -5.43 16.63
N HIS A 246 -18.13 -5.12 16.57
CA HIS A 246 -17.45 -4.39 17.65
C HIS A 246 -17.64 -2.87 17.61
N TRP A 247 -18.68 -2.52 18.34
CA TRP A 247 -18.84 -1.36 19.19
C TRP A 247 -17.65 -1.13 20.15
N ARG A 248 -16.51 -0.56 19.73
CA ARG A 248 -15.52 0.01 20.67
C ARG A 248 -15.51 1.53 20.64
N SER A 249 -16.68 2.14 20.93
CA SER A 249 -16.75 3.54 21.34
C SER A 249 -18.04 3.90 22.10
N GLN A 250 -17.89 4.23 23.37
CA GLN A 250 -18.75 5.16 24.11
C GLN A 250 -17.85 6.34 24.54
N PRO A 251 -18.30 7.61 24.59
CA PRO A 251 -19.65 8.14 24.38
C PRO A 251 -19.73 8.94 23.07
N VAL A 252 -20.22 8.32 21.99
CA VAL A 252 -20.53 9.01 20.72
C VAL A 252 -21.97 9.54 20.74
N LEU A 253 -22.73 9.27 21.81
CA LEU A 253 -24.13 9.66 21.90
C LEU A 253 -24.32 11.17 21.73
N LYS A 254 -23.40 11.98 22.27
CA LYS A 254 -23.40 13.43 22.05
C LYS A 254 -23.26 13.79 20.56
N GLU A 255 -22.33 13.16 19.84
CA GLU A 255 -22.12 13.42 18.41
C GLU A 255 -23.31 12.91 17.57
N ARG A 256 -23.86 11.74 17.90
CA ARG A 256 -25.07 11.16 17.27
C ARG A 256 -26.28 12.08 17.44
N ILE A 257 -26.58 12.48 18.68
CA ILE A 257 -27.68 13.41 18.99
C ILE A 257 -27.43 14.78 18.35
N ALA A 258 -26.20 15.29 18.36
CA ALA A 258 -25.87 16.56 17.70
C ALA A 258 -26.08 16.48 16.18
N MET A 259 -25.68 15.38 15.54
CA MET A 259 -25.86 15.19 14.09
C MET A 259 -27.33 15.04 13.70
N LEU A 260 -28.17 14.42 14.55
CA LEU A 260 -29.62 14.37 14.33
C LEU A 260 -30.24 15.78 14.24
N LYS A 261 -29.71 16.75 14.99
CA LYS A 261 -30.15 18.17 14.95
C LYS A 261 -29.70 18.92 13.69
N GLN A 262 -28.62 18.50 13.02
CA GLN A 262 -28.00 19.24 11.90
C GLN A 262 -28.61 18.95 10.52
N SER A 263 -29.58 18.03 10.41
CA SER A 263 -30.19 17.57 9.15
C SER A 263 -31.03 18.60 8.37
N LYS A 264 -30.97 19.89 8.70
CA LYS A 264 -31.73 20.97 8.03
C LYS A 264 -31.03 21.62 6.83
N ARG A 265 -29.76 21.31 6.54
CA ARG A 265 -29.01 21.99 5.46
C ARG A 265 -29.26 21.28 4.12
N LYS A 266 -29.58 22.04 3.06
CA LYS A 266 -29.62 21.55 1.67
C LYS A 266 -28.22 21.06 1.32
N ALA A 267 -28.00 19.76 1.42
CA ALA A 267 -26.74 19.15 1.00
C ALA A 267 -26.56 19.38 -0.50
N LEU A 268 -25.36 19.78 -0.90
CA LEU A 268 -24.98 19.78 -2.31
C LEU A 268 -25.13 18.33 -2.82
N PRO A 269 -25.56 18.08 -4.08
CA PRO A 269 -25.73 16.73 -4.59
C PRO A 269 -24.45 15.92 -4.34
N TRP A 270 -24.62 14.76 -3.71
CA TRP A 270 -23.56 13.84 -3.24
C TRP A 270 -22.40 13.64 -4.24
N VAL A 271 -22.69 13.76 -5.54
CA VAL A 271 -21.74 13.67 -6.65
C VAL A 271 -20.61 14.71 -6.55
N SER A 272 -20.88 15.97 -6.22
CA SER A 272 -19.85 17.03 -6.25
C SER A 272 -18.81 16.87 -5.14
N GLY A 273 -19.25 16.52 -3.93
CA GLY A 273 -18.35 16.24 -2.81
C GLY A 273 -17.49 15.00 -3.05
N GLN A 274 -18.07 13.93 -3.60
CA GLN A 274 -17.34 12.69 -3.84
C GLN A 274 -16.32 12.82 -4.99
N VAL A 275 -16.62 13.58 -6.04
CA VAL A 275 -15.67 13.86 -7.13
C VAL A 275 -14.41 14.55 -6.61
N LEU A 276 -14.53 15.49 -5.68
CA LEU A 276 -13.37 16.19 -5.11
C LEU A 276 -12.47 15.23 -4.31
N VAL A 277 -13.03 14.37 -3.45
CA VAL A 277 -12.22 13.43 -2.67
C VAL A 277 -11.61 12.34 -3.56
N VAL A 278 -12.36 11.85 -4.54
CA VAL A 278 -11.85 10.92 -5.56
C VAL A 278 -10.70 11.58 -6.32
N GLY A 279 -10.85 12.81 -6.77
CA GLY A 279 -9.80 13.57 -7.47
C GLY A 279 -8.54 13.74 -6.62
N LEU A 280 -8.68 14.09 -5.34
CA LEU A 280 -7.55 14.18 -4.40
C LEU A 280 -6.87 12.82 -4.16
N CYS A 281 -7.65 11.75 -3.98
CA CYS A 281 -7.09 10.41 -3.77
C CYS A 281 -6.46 9.83 -5.04
N LEU A 282 -7.03 10.10 -6.22
CA LEU A 282 -6.44 9.75 -7.51
C LEU A 282 -5.18 10.56 -7.78
N GLY A 283 -5.16 11.86 -7.45
CA GLY A 283 -3.94 12.69 -7.53
C GLY A 283 -2.83 12.14 -6.64
N MET A 284 -3.14 11.78 -5.39
CA MET A 284 -2.20 11.08 -4.51
C MET A 284 -1.78 9.73 -5.06
N GLY A 285 -2.71 8.93 -5.58
CA GLY A 285 -2.43 7.64 -6.22
C GLY A 285 -1.53 7.79 -7.43
N ALA A 286 -1.67 8.86 -8.23
CA ALA A 286 -0.80 9.15 -9.36
C ALA A 286 0.61 9.55 -8.91
N VAL A 287 0.74 10.37 -7.86
CA VAL A 287 2.05 10.68 -7.25
C VAL A 287 2.70 9.42 -6.67
N ALA A 288 1.90 8.57 -6.01
CA ALA A 288 2.33 7.28 -5.49
C ALA A 288 2.85 6.36 -6.58
N TRP A 289 2.09 6.24 -7.65
CA TRP A 289 2.40 5.45 -8.81
C TRP A 289 3.64 5.97 -9.55
N ALA A 290 3.79 7.29 -9.71
CA ALA A 290 5.00 7.89 -10.27
C ALA A 290 6.24 7.65 -9.39
N SER A 291 6.07 7.64 -8.06
CA SER A 291 7.17 7.40 -7.12
C SER A 291 7.71 5.96 -7.14
N GLN A 292 6.95 4.99 -7.66
CA GLN A 292 7.39 3.59 -7.78
C GLN A 292 8.51 3.40 -8.81
N GLY A 293 8.54 4.23 -9.87
CA GLY A 293 9.54 4.14 -10.94
C GLY A 293 10.98 4.47 -10.52
N GLY A 294 11.16 5.23 -9.44
CA GLY A 294 12.49 5.59 -8.93
C GLY A 294 13.25 4.45 -8.24
N ALA A 295 12.55 3.43 -7.75
CA ALA A 295 13.15 2.34 -6.97
C ALA A 295 13.54 1.10 -7.80
N MET A 296 13.06 0.98 -9.05
CA MET A 296 13.33 -0.17 -9.92
C MET A 296 14.46 0.03 -10.95
N ALA A 297 15.16 1.16 -10.93
CA ALA A 297 16.29 1.42 -11.84
C ALA A 297 17.54 0.52 -11.61
N GLY A 298 17.48 -0.48 -10.72
CA GLY A 298 18.64 -1.29 -10.30
C GLY A 298 18.51 -2.81 -10.40
N ARG A 299 17.44 -3.37 -10.98
CA ARG A 299 17.30 -4.84 -11.12
C ARG A 299 16.96 -5.27 -12.55
N PRO A 300 17.90 -5.87 -13.30
CA PRO A 300 17.57 -6.48 -14.57
C PRO A 300 16.73 -7.74 -14.33
N ALA A 301 15.47 -7.69 -14.74
CA ALA A 301 14.58 -8.84 -14.79
C ALA A 301 15.07 -9.82 -15.86
N ALA A 302 15.29 -11.07 -15.46
CA ALA A 302 15.57 -12.18 -16.37
C ALA A 302 14.31 -12.51 -17.18
N ALA A 303 14.22 -11.94 -18.38
CA ALA A 303 13.31 -12.38 -19.43
C ALA A 303 14.16 -12.75 -20.66
N VAL A 304 13.79 -13.82 -21.35
CA VAL A 304 14.51 -14.42 -22.50
C VAL A 304 14.34 -13.57 -23.77
N THR A 305 14.62 -12.28 -23.63
CA THR A 305 14.39 -11.22 -24.62
C THR A 305 15.72 -10.53 -24.86
N ASP A 306 15.90 -10.06 -26.08
CA ASP A 306 17.06 -9.32 -26.60
C ASP A 306 18.14 -8.96 -25.56
N ARG A 307 19.30 -9.60 -25.68
CA ARG A 307 20.43 -9.39 -24.77
C ARG A 307 21.42 -8.45 -25.43
N GLU A 308 21.85 -7.41 -24.74
CA GLU A 308 22.92 -6.56 -25.26
C GLU A 308 24.30 -7.25 -25.17
N ILE A 309 25.32 -6.66 -25.80
CA ILE A 309 26.70 -7.16 -25.72
C ILE A 309 27.16 -7.16 -24.27
N GLN A 310 27.70 -8.28 -23.80
CA GLN A 310 28.27 -8.38 -22.45
C GLN A 310 29.77 -8.59 -22.54
N VAL A 311 30.55 -7.80 -21.81
CA VAL A 311 31.98 -8.07 -21.63
C VAL A 311 32.12 -9.11 -20.52
N VAL A 312 32.59 -10.31 -20.85
CA VAL A 312 32.66 -11.46 -19.94
C VAL A 312 33.96 -11.46 -19.13
N LYS A 313 35.08 -11.20 -19.81
CA LYS A 313 36.40 -11.17 -19.20
C LYS A 313 37.14 -9.93 -19.67
N MET A 314 37.54 -9.12 -18.72
CA MET A 314 37.98 -7.75 -18.95
C MET A 314 39.21 -7.42 -18.12
N PRO A 315 40.36 -8.08 -18.35
CA PRO A 315 41.61 -7.72 -17.67
C PRO A 315 41.88 -6.21 -17.84
N PRO A 316 42.16 -5.48 -16.74
CA PRO A 316 42.37 -4.04 -16.83
C PRO A 316 43.59 -3.74 -17.72
N PRO A 317 43.56 -2.63 -18.49
CA PRO A 317 44.72 -2.20 -19.25
C PRO A 317 45.89 -1.90 -18.30
N SER A 318 47.11 -2.20 -18.76
CA SER A 318 48.32 -1.82 -18.03
C SER A 318 48.45 -0.30 -18.00
N TYR A 319 48.72 0.25 -16.81
CA TYR A 319 49.06 1.67 -16.67
C TYR A 319 50.43 1.93 -17.34
N PRO A 320 50.54 2.83 -18.33
CA PRO A 320 51.83 3.16 -18.95
C PRO A 320 52.80 3.73 -17.91
N ARG A 321 54.05 3.22 -17.84
CA ARG A 321 55.05 3.66 -16.86
C ARG A 321 55.34 5.17 -16.95
N SER A 322 55.46 5.71 -18.17
CA SER A 322 55.65 7.14 -18.41
C SER A 322 54.50 7.98 -17.85
N ALA A 323 53.25 7.53 -18.01
CA ALA A 323 52.08 8.22 -17.49
C ALA A 323 52.01 8.14 -15.95
N PHE A 324 52.42 7.02 -15.36
CA PHE A 324 52.50 6.85 -13.91
C PHE A 324 53.57 7.75 -13.29
N GLU A 325 54.78 7.78 -13.85
CA GLU A 325 55.89 8.65 -13.41
C GLU A 325 55.54 10.14 -13.53
N GLN A 326 54.76 10.50 -14.54
CA GLN A 326 54.28 11.86 -14.78
C GLN A 326 52.96 12.18 -14.07
N ARG A 327 52.45 11.26 -13.24
CA ARG A 327 51.19 11.39 -12.48
C ARG A 327 49.97 11.76 -13.34
N GLN A 328 49.95 11.32 -14.59
CA GLN A 328 48.87 11.62 -15.53
C GLN A 328 47.68 10.71 -15.25
N VAL A 329 46.48 11.27 -15.10
CA VAL A 329 45.20 10.55 -15.00
C VAL A 329 44.30 10.91 -16.17
N GLY A 330 43.28 10.11 -16.48
CA GLY A 330 42.36 10.44 -17.57
C GLY A 330 41.37 9.35 -17.94
N VAL A 331 40.42 9.69 -18.82
CA VAL A 331 39.38 8.77 -19.30
C VAL A 331 39.54 8.56 -20.81
N VAL A 332 39.46 7.31 -21.25
CA VAL A 332 39.41 6.92 -22.67
C VAL A 332 38.07 6.27 -22.96
N ASN A 333 37.29 6.88 -23.86
CA ASN A 333 36.04 6.32 -24.34
C ASN A 333 36.28 5.49 -25.60
N LEU A 334 36.11 4.18 -25.52
CA LEU A 334 36.21 3.27 -26.66
C LEU A 334 34.84 2.95 -27.26
N ARG A 335 34.80 2.71 -28.55
CA ARG A 335 33.73 1.99 -29.26
C ARG A 335 34.29 0.67 -29.76
N VAL A 336 33.69 -0.43 -29.31
CA VAL A 336 34.06 -1.77 -29.72
C VAL A 336 32.90 -2.38 -30.51
N GLU A 337 33.18 -2.80 -31.74
CA GLU A 337 32.26 -3.58 -32.56
C GLU A 337 32.49 -5.06 -32.29
N VAL A 338 31.41 -5.79 -32.00
CA VAL A 338 31.43 -7.21 -31.68
C VAL A 338 30.53 -7.93 -32.69
N ASP A 339 31.06 -8.95 -33.34
CA ASP A 339 30.31 -9.75 -34.30
C ASP A 339 29.32 -10.71 -33.62
N ALA A 340 28.56 -11.46 -34.43
CA ALA A 340 27.62 -12.47 -33.93
C ALA A 340 28.29 -13.69 -33.27
N SER A 341 29.61 -13.84 -33.35
CA SER A 341 30.37 -14.88 -32.65
C SER A 341 30.89 -14.42 -31.27
N GLY A 342 30.80 -13.12 -30.98
CA GLY A 342 31.33 -12.52 -29.75
C GLY A 342 32.78 -12.05 -29.89
N GLN A 343 33.32 -11.97 -31.10
CA GLN A 343 34.68 -11.50 -31.32
C GLN A 343 34.70 -9.99 -31.63
N PRO A 344 35.66 -9.24 -31.06
CA PRO A 344 35.81 -7.82 -31.36
C PRO A 344 36.39 -7.64 -32.77
N THR A 345 35.63 -7.02 -33.68
CA THR A 345 36.03 -6.80 -35.07
C THR A 345 36.69 -5.44 -35.29
N ASP A 346 36.24 -4.41 -34.58
CA ASP A 346 36.82 -3.06 -34.64
C ASP A 346 36.83 -2.41 -33.25
N VAL A 347 37.90 -1.69 -32.94
CA VAL A 347 38.07 -0.98 -31.66
C VAL A 347 38.63 0.41 -31.96
N ARG A 348 37.85 1.45 -31.65
CA ARG A 348 38.23 2.84 -31.89
C ARG A 348 38.09 3.69 -30.64
N VAL A 349 38.98 4.66 -30.48
CA VAL A 349 38.83 5.71 -29.47
C VAL A 349 37.85 6.74 -30.01
N LEU A 350 36.76 6.98 -29.27
CA LEU A 350 35.82 8.05 -29.55
C LEU A 350 36.31 9.39 -28.99
N SER A 351 36.89 9.38 -27.80
CA SER A 351 37.45 10.56 -27.13
C SER A 351 38.40 10.12 -26.01
N ALA A 352 39.45 10.89 -25.76
CA ALA A 352 40.37 10.67 -24.63
C ALA A 352 40.68 12.00 -23.94
N THR A 353 40.82 11.98 -22.60
CA THR A 353 41.25 13.15 -21.83
C THR A 353 42.66 13.60 -22.22
N ASN A 354 43.58 12.64 -22.41
CA ASN A 354 44.96 12.87 -22.83
C ASN A 354 45.25 12.05 -24.12
N PRO A 355 44.99 12.62 -25.31
CA PRO A 355 45.19 11.90 -26.57
C PRO A 355 46.61 11.36 -26.71
N GLY A 356 46.74 10.11 -27.12
CA GLY A 356 48.03 9.43 -27.32
C GLY A 356 48.71 8.88 -26.06
N VAL A 357 48.23 9.21 -24.86
CA VAL A 357 48.82 8.70 -23.59
C VAL A 357 48.28 7.32 -23.23
N PHE A 358 46.95 7.15 -23.24
CA PHE A 358 46.28 5.93 -22.79
C PHE A 358 45.63 5.14 -23.93
N ASP A 359 45.65 5.67 -25.15
CA ASP A 359 44.87 5.17 -26.28
C ASP A 359 45.33 3.78 -26.71
N ALA A 360 46.64 3.58 -26.89
CA ALA A 360 47.21 2.32 -27.37
C ALA A 360 47.01 1.16 -26.37
N VAL A 361 47.20 1.42 -25.07
CA VAL A 361 46.99 0.41 -24.02
C VAL A 361 45.51 0.09 -23.85
N SER A 362 44.63 1.08 -24.03
CA SER A 362 43.17 0.91 -23.99
C SER A 362 42.66 0.06 -25.16
N ILE A 363 43.11 0.34 -26.39
CA ILE A 363 42.75 -0.44 -27.58
C ILE A 363 43.26 -1.88 -27.46
N THR A 364 44.51 -2.06 -27.02
CA THR A 364 45.13 -3.39 -26.89
C THR A 364 44.40 -4.23 -25.85
N ALA A 365 44.06 -3.64 -24.70
CA ALA A 365 43.28 -4.32 -23.67
C ALA A 365 41.90 -4.71 -24.19
N ALA A 366 41.16 -3.79 -24.80
CA ALA A 366 39.83 -4.07 -25.34
C ALA A 366 39.82 -5.19 -26.40
N ARG A 367 40.85 -5.29 -27.24
CA ARG A 367 40.99 -6.41 -28.20
C ARG A 367 41.23 -7.77 -27.53
N SER A 368 41.81 -7.78 -26.34
CA SER A 368 42.06 -9.01 -25.57
C SER A 368 40.86 -9.46 -24.71
N TRP A 369 39.82 -8.64 -24.64
CA TRP A 369 38.65 -8.93 -23.83
C TRP A 369 37.73 -9.94 -24.51
N THR A 370 37.01 -10.70 -23.68
CA THR A 370 36.02 -11.66 -24.17
C THR A 370 34.65 -11.02 -24.15
N TYR A 371 33.96 -11.03 -25.29
CA TYR A 371 32.61 -10.50 -25.43
C TYR A 371 31.61 -11.62 -25.68
N ARG A 372 30.39 -11.44 -25.19
CA ARG A 372 29.22 -12.17 -25.64
C ARG A 372 28.46 -11.28 -26.62
N PRO A 373 28.07 -11.81 -27.79
CA PRO A 373 27.36 -11.05 -28.80
C PRO A 373 26.01 -10.59 -28.28
N ALA A 374 25.47 -9.54 -28.91
CA ALA A 374 24.07 -9.17 -28.70
C ALA A 374 23.17 -10.31 -29.21
N MET A 375 22.05 -10.54 -28.55
CA MET A 375 20.99 -11.45 -28.97
C MET A 375 19.79 -10.62 -29.39
N LYS A 376 19.21 -10.92 -30.55
CA LYS A 376 17.93 -10.36 -31.00
C LYS A 376 17.00 -11.49 -31.42
N ASN A 377 15.81 -11.58 -30.83
CA ASN A 377 14.87 -12.70 -31.03
C ASN A 377 15.52 -14.08 -30.86
N GLY A 378 16.42 -14.23 -29.88
CA GLY A 378 17.13 -15.48 -29.62
C GLY A 378 18.24 -15.84 -30.63
N LYS A 379 18.56 -14.98 -31.61
CA LYS A 379 19.69 -15.15 -32.53
C LYS A 379 20.81 -14.16 -32.20
N PRO A 380 22.09 -14.58 -32.23
CA PRO A 380 23.19 -13.65 -32.05
C PRO A 380 23.29 -12.68 -33.24
N VAL A 381 23.50 -11.40 -32.95
CA VAL A 381 23.64 -10.32 -33.93
C VAL A 381 24.87 -9.48 -33.60
N ALA A 382 25.50 -8.92 -34.63
CA ALA A 382 26.58 -7.96 -34.45
C ALA A 382 26.06 -6.66 -33.84
N GLY A 383 26.90 -5.99 -33.05
CA GLY A 383 26.55 -4.72 -32.41
C GLY A 383 27.80 -3.95 -31.97
N ALA A 384 27.58 -2.76 -31.39
CA ALA A 384 28.65 -1.94 -30.84
C ALA A 384 28.40 -1.62 -29.37
N VAL A 385 29.46 -1.60 -28.57
CA VAL A 385 29.44 -1.21 -27.15
C VAL A 385 30.38 -0.04 -26.90
N LYS A 386 29.97 0.90 -26.05
CA LYS A 386 30.82 2.02 -25.62
C LYS A 386 31.41 1.71 -24.25
N ILE A 387 32.74 1.79 -24.14
CA ILE A 387 33.45 1.44 -22.90
C ILE A 387 34.30 2.63 -22.45
N PRO A 388 33.87 3.38 -21.42
CA PRO A 388 34.73 4.33 -20.73
C PRO A 388 35.74 3.59 -19.83
N ILE A 389 37.04 3.81 -20.08
CA ILE A 389 38.15 3.35 -19.25
C ILE A 389 38.72 4.55 -18.50
N THR A 390 38.66 4.51 -17.17
CA THR A 390 39.20 5.54 -16.29
C THR A 390 40.52 5.07 -15.68
N PHE A 391 41.58 5.83 -15.96
CA PHE A 391 42.89 5.72 -15.31
C PHE A 391 42.93 6.73 -14.16
N ALA A 392 42.91 6.21 -12.93
CA ALA A 392 42.99 7.01 -11.71
C ALA A 392 44.24 6.61 -10.91
N MET A 393 44.68 7.51 -10.04
CA MET A 393 45.65 7.21 -9.00
C MET A 393 44.98 7.53 -7.67
N ASP A 394 45.16 6.66 -6.68
CA ASP A 394 44.60 6.85 -5.34
C ASP A 394 45.19 8.13 -4.71
N ASN A 395 44.38 9.18 -4.69
CA ASN A 395 44.58 10.34 -3.83
C ASN A 395 43.41 10.33 -2.86
N SER A 396 43.66 9.87 -1.65
CA SER A 396 42.78 10.08 -0.49
C SER A 396 42.60 11.58 -0.25
N GLU A 397 41.61 12.20 -0.88
CA GLU A 397 41.20 13.59 -0.63
C GLU A 397 39.69 13.78 -0.92
N ASP A 398 38.85 12.93 -0.33
CA ASP A 398 37.43 13.24 -0.07
C ASP A 398 37.21 13.21 1.45
N ALA A 399 37.80 14.18 2.14
CA ALA A 399 37.46 14.52 3.51
C ALA A 399 37.63 16.03 3.72
N GLN A 400 36.60 16.78 3.35
CA GLN A 400 36.11 17.94 4.12
C GLN A 400 34.75 18.41 3.62
#